data_AF-A0AA34WT34-F1
#
_entry.id   AF-A0AA34WT34-F1
#
_cell.length_a   1.000
_cell.length_b   1.000
_cell.length_c   1.000
_cell.angle_alpha   90.00
_cell.angle_beta   90.00
_cell.angle_gamma   90.00
#
_symmetry.space_group_name_H-M   'P 1'
#
loop_
_entity.id
_entity.type
_entity.pdbx_description
1 polymer ?
#
loop_
_entity_poly.entity_id
_entity_poly.type
_entity_poly.pdbx_seq_one_letter_code
_entity_poly.pdbx_strand_id
1 'polypeptide(L)'
;MAALSNDVKAFIVQALACFDTPSQVVEAVQKEFSIAVTRQQVETHDPTKYSGKGLAKRWVALFEDTRKRFREETAEIPIANRAFRLRGLGRMAEKAENMRNLALTAQLYEQAAKECGDMYVNRKIEPDKPLGSQADQQHAVAEYKLEPDEGVPTTPYL
;
A
#
# COMPACT_ATOMS: atom_id res chain seq x y z
N MET A 1 2.58 37.76 -19.55
CA MET A 1 3.20 37.04 -18.42
C MET A 1 4.63 36.69 -18.80
N ALA A 2 5.58 36.87 -17.88
CA ALA A 2 6.94 36.38 -18.10
C ALA A 2 6.92 34.86 -18.29
N ALA A 3 7.67 34.37 -19.28
CA ALA A 3 7.78 32.94 -19.52
C ALA A 3 8.55 32.30 -18.36
N LEU A 4 7.94 31.34 -17.65
CA LEU A 4 8.62 30.56 -16.61
C LEU A 4 9.80 29.80 -17.22
N SER A 5 10.90 29.73 -16.46
CA SER A 5 12.05 28.89 -16.81
C SER A 5 11.66 27.42 -16.89
N ASN A 6 12.47 26.60 -17.57
CA ASN A 6 12.19 25.17 -17.65
C ASN A 6 12.23 24.50 -16.27
N ASP A 7 13.08 24.96 -15.35
CA ASP A 7 13.20 24.38 -14.01
C ASP A 7 11.94 24.62 -13.19
N VAL A 8 11.38 25.83 -13.23
CA VAL A 8 10.12 26.15 -12.53
C VAL A 8 8.95 25.35 -13.13
N LYS A 9 8.92 25.18 -14.46
CA LYS A 9 7.90 24.34 -15.12
C LYS A 9 8.04 22.88 -14.70
N ALA A 10 9.25 22.34 -14.67
CA ALA A 10 9.52 20.97 -14.24
C ALA A 10 9.05 20.77 -12.79
N PHE A 11 9.39 21.69 -11.90
CA PHE A 11 8.98 21.67 -10.50
C PHE A 11 7.45 21.67 -10.35
N ILE A 12 6.75 22.58 -11.05
CA ILE A 12 5.28 22.64 -11.02
C ILE A 12 4.67 21.32 -11.50
N VAL A 13 5.13 20.80 -12.65
CA VAL A 13 4.63 19.55 -13.23
C VAL A 13 4.84 18.38 -12.26
N GLN A 14 6.02 18.29 -11.63
CA GLN A 14 6.34 17.23 -10.68
C GLN A 14 5.51 17.32 -9.40
N ALA A 15 5.34 18.52 -8.82
CA ALA A 15 4.53 18.72 -7.62
C ALA A 15 3.06 18.34 -7.87
N LEU A 16 2.48 18.77 -9.00
CA LEU A 16 1.15 18.36 -9.42
C LEU A 16 1.07 16.84 -9.66
N ALA A 17 2.14 16.26 -10.24
CA ALA A 17 2.32 14.82 -10.38
C ALA A 17 2.66 14.09 -9.05
N CYS A 18 2.66 14.78 -7.92
CA CYS A 18 2.74 14.24 -6.56
C CYS A 18 1.45 14.51 -5.73
N PHE A 19 0.37 14.97 -6.38
CA PHE A 19 -0.95 15.29 -5.79
C PHE A 19 -0.98 16.57 -4.95
N ASP A 20 0.02 17.44 -5.05
CA ASP A 20 -0.08 18.77 -4.48
C ASP A 20 -1.18 19.58 -5.19
N THR A 21 -1.98 20.31 -4.40
CA THR A 21 -3.01 21.19 -4.95
C THR A 21 -2.38 22.43 -5.60
N PRO A 22 -3.03 23.06 -6.59
CA PRO A 22 -2.50 24.28 -7.20
C PRO A 22 -2.15 25.38 -6.19
N SER A 23 -2.90 25.51 -5.09
CA SER A 23 -2.58 26.45 -4.01
C SER A 23 -1.26 26.12 -3.32
N GLN A 24 -1.03 24.85 -2.96
CA GLN A 24 0.22 24.41 -2.34
C GLN A 24 1.41 24.62 -3.28
N VAL A 25 1.23 24.35 -4.58
CA VAL A 25 2.29 24.55 -5.58
C VAL A 25 2.63 26.03 -5.76
N VAL A 26 1.64 26.94 -5.73
CA VAL A 26 1.92 28.39 -5.75
C VAL A 26 2.81 28.79 -4.57
N GLU A 27 2.46 28.35 -3.35
CA GLU A 27 3.23 28.64 -2.15
C GLU A 27 4.65 28.05 -2.22
N ALA A 28 4.77 26.82 -2.72
CA ALA A 28 6.05 26.14 -2.88
C ALA A 28 6.96 26.83 -3.91
N VAL A 29 6.41 27.26 -5.06
CA VAL A 29 7.17 28.00 -6.08
C VAL A 29 7.64 29.35 -5.56
N GLN A 30 6.79 30.06 -4.80
CA GLN A 30 7.18 31.32 -4.17
C GLN A 30 8.30 31.11 -3.15
N LYS A 31 8.26 30.03 -2.37
CA LYS A 31 9.28 29.71 -1.36
C LYS A 31 10.62 29.33 -2.00
N GLU A 32 10.60 28.47 -3.01
CA GLU A 32 11.80 27.88 -3.60
C GLU A 32 12.46 28.80 -4.64
N PHE A 33 11.65 29.45 -5.47
CA PHE A 33 12.15 30.25 -6.60
C PHE A 33 11.95 31.75 -6.41
N SER A 34 11.29 32.20 -5.34
CA SER A 34 10.93 33.62 -5.12
C SER A 34 10.10 34.23 -6.26
N ILE A 35 9.35 33.39 -6.99
CA ILE A 35 8.49 33.80 -8.12
C ILE A 35 7.03 33.70 -7.73
N ALA A 36 6.30 34.79 -7.94
CA ALA A 36 4.85 34.81 -7.79
C ALA A 36 4.19 34.23 -9.05
N VAL A 37 3.47 33.12 -8.89
CA VAL A 37 2.66 32.47 -9.92
C VAL A 37 1.20 32.42 -9.49
N THR A 38 0.27 32.44 -10.44
CA THR A 38 -1.17 32.31 -10.13
C THR A 38 -1.58 30.83 -10.14
N ARG A 39 -2.65 30.50 -9.41
CA ARG A 39 -3.22 29.14 -9.43
C ARG A 39 -3.65 28.72 -10.83
N GLN A 40 -4.23 29.65 -11.61
CA GLN A 40 -4.62 29.39 -12.99
C GLN A 40 -3.42 29.07 -13.88
N GLN A 41 -2.28 29.74 -13.67
CA GLN A 41 -1.05 29.47 -14.40
C GLN A 41 -0.51 28.08 -14.05
N VAL A 42 -0.51 27.71 -12.77
CA VAL A 42 -0.14 26.36 -12.30
C VAL A 42 -1.03 25.28 -12.94
N GLU A 43 -2.34 25.50 -13.02
CA GLU A 43 -3.28 24.54 -13.62
C GLU A 43 -2.98 24.26 -15.11
N THR A 44 -2.38 25.19 -15.85
CA THR A 44 -1.98 24.94 -17.25
C THR A 44 -0.85 23.91 -17.40
N HIS A 45 -0.23 23.51 -16.29
CA HIS A 45 0.83 22.51 -16.23
C HIS A 45 0.34 21.14 -15.71
N ASP A 46 -0.97 20.98 -15.53
CA ASP A 46 -1.62 19.71 -15.22
C ASP A 46 -2.29 19.12 -16.48
N PRO A 47 -1.75 18.03 -17.07
CA PRO A 47 -2.33 17.41 -18.27
C PRO A 47 -3.71 16.77 -18.03
N THR A 48 -4.09 16.55 -16.77
CA THR A 48 -5.41 15.99 -16.42
C THR A 48 -6.53 17.05 -16.44
N LYS A 49 -6.17 18.34 -16.49
CA LYS A 49 -7.12 19.46 -16.49
C LYS A 49 -7.35 19.99 -17.90
N TYR A 50 -8.51 20.61 -18.10
CA TYR A 50 -8.84 21.25 -19.37
C TYR A 50 -7.83 22.34 -19.77
N SER A 51 -7.36 23.11 -18.78
CA SER A 51 -6.35 24.16 -18.95
C SER A 51 -4.98 23.65 -19.39
N GLY A 52 -4.66 22.36 -19.15
CA GLY A 52 -3.40 21.73 -19.56
C GLY A 52 -3.41 21.04 -20.92
N LYS A 53 -4.50 21.10 -21.70
CA LYS A 53 -4.58 20.45 -23.02
C LYS A 53 -3.52 20.91 -24.02
N GLY A 54 -3.02 22.15 -23.88
CA GLY A 54 -1.96 22.70 -24.71
C GLY A 54 -0.54 22.40 -24.23
N LEU A 55 -0.39 21.59 -23.18
CA LEU A 55 0.91 21.31 -22.58
C LEU A 55 1.80 20.48 -23.53
N ALA A 56 3.06 20.89 -23.68
CA ALA A 56 3.99 20.19 -24.56
C ALA A 56 4.20 18.72 -24.13
N LYS A 57 4.31 17.81 -25.11
CA LYS A 57 4.42 16.35 -24.88
C LYS A 57 5.50 15.95 -23.85
N ARG A 58 6.63 16.66 -23.82
CA ARG A 58 7.72 16.40 -22.85
C ARG A 58 7.26 16.55 -21.40
N TRP A 59 6.38 17.51 -21.11
CA TRP A 59 5.88 17.78 -19.77
C TRP A 59 4.78 16.80 -19.38
N VAL A 60 3.96 16.38 -20.35
CA VAL A 60 3.00 15.30 -20.16
C VAL A 60 3.74 14.01 -19.80
N ALA A 61 4.80 13.66 -20.52
CA ALA A 61 5.63 12.50 -20.20
C ALA A 61 6.23 12.60 -18.78
N LEU A 62 6.83 13.75 -18.43
CA LEU A 62 7.36 13.98 -17.08
C LEU A 62 6.28 13.81 -16.00
N PHE A 63 5.08 14.32 -16.24
CA PHE A 63 3.95 14.19 -15.32
C PHE A 63 3.59 12.72 -15.09
N GLU A 64 3.36 11.97 -16.16
CA GLU A 64 2.95 10.56 -16.08
C GLU A 64 4.05 9.69 -15.44
N ASP A 65 5.31 9.90 -15.80
CA ASP A 65 6.44 9.18 -15.22
C ASP A 65 6.58 9.46 -13.72
N THR A 66 6.51 10.74 -13.33
CA THR A 66 6.57 11.15 -11.92
C THR A 66 5.37 10.60 -11.14
N ARG A 67 4.18 10.64 -11.73
CA ARG A 67 2.95 10.12 -11.13
C ARG A 67 3.01 8.63 -10.91
N LYS A 68 3.50 7.88 -11.90
CA LYS A 68 3.70 6.44 -11.80
C LYS A 68 4.69 6.11 -10.69
N ARG A 69 5.84 6.77 -10.70
CA ARG A 69 6.88 6.62 -9.69
C ARG A 69 6.35 6.90 -8.27
N PHE A 70 5.64 8.02 -8.07
CA PHE A 70 5.04 8.37 -6.79
C PHE A 70 4.09 7.29 -6.26
N ARG A 71 3.31 6.65 -7.13
CA ARG A 71 2.39 5.56 -6.73
C ARG A 71 3.14 4.28 -6.39
N GLU A 72 4.17 3.94 -7.15
CA GLU A 72 4.95 2.71 -6.98
C GLU A 72 5.93 2.79 -5.78
N GLU A 73 6.52 3.95 -5.51
CA GLU A 73 7.48 4.19 -4.43
C GLU A 73 6.85 4.42 -3.05
N THR A 74 5.55 4.18 -2.88
CA THR A 74 4.86 4.29 -1.58
C THR A 74 5.56 3.49 -0.46
N ALA A 75 6.26 2.41 -0.84
CA ALA A 75 7.02 1.57 0.09
C ALA A 75 8.18 2.29 0.82
N GLU A 76 8.73 3.37 0.24
CA GLU A 76 9.81 4.14 0.87
C GLU A 76 9.31 5.13 1.93
N ILE A 77 8.01 5.46 1.92
CA ILE A 77 7.44 6.40 2.88
C ILE A 77 7.40 5.72 4.26
N PRO A 78 8.09 6.24 5.29
CA PRO A 78 8.20 5.55 6.58
C PRO A 78 6.84 5.23 7.22
N ILE A 79 5.86 6.12 7.06
CA ILE A 79 4.50 5.92 7.59
C ILE A 79 3.78 4.72 6.95
N ALA A 80 4.16 4.28 5.75
CA ALA A 80 3.63 3.07 5.13
C ALA A 80 4.10 1.80 5.88
N ASN A 81 5.26 1.86 6.52
CA ASN A 81 5.84 0.74 7.27
C ASN A 81 5.23 0.60 8.67
N ARG A 82 4.74 -0.60 9.00
CA ARG A 82 4.16 -0.94 10.32
C ARG A 82 5.12 -0.68 11.47
N ALA A 83 6.38 -1.08 11.35
CA ALA A 83 7.36 -0.94 12.42
C ALA A 83 7.60 0.54 12.77
N PHE A 84 7.58 1.42 11.77
CA PHE A 84 7.71 2.85 12.00
C PHE A 84 6.49 3.43 12.73
N ARG A 85 5.27 3.09 12.30
CA ARG A 85 4.03 3.54 12.96
C ARG A 85 3.93 3.05 14.40
N LEU A 86 4.23 1.78 14.67
CA LEU A 86 4.22 1.22 16.02
C LEU A 86 5.22 1.93 16.95
N ARG A 87 6.43 2.24 16.47
CA ARG A 87 7.39 3.05 17.24
C ARG A 87 6.87 4.47 17.52
N GLY A 88 6.15 5.06 16.55
CA GLY A 88 5.46 6.34 16.74
C GLY A 88 4.39 6.27 17.83
N LEU A 89 3.50 5.28 17.76
CA LEU A 89 2.43 5.04 18.73
C LEU A 89 2.99 4.81 20.14
N GLY A 90 4.07 4.03 20.29
CA GLY A 90 4.73 3.80 21.58
C GLY A 90 5.22 5.10 22.23
N ARG A 91 5.94 5.95 21.48
CA ARG A 91 6.38 7.27 21.98
C ARG A 91 5.21 8.18 22.35
N MET A 92 4.11 8.12 21.61
CA MET A 92 2.90 8.89 21.93
C MET A 92 2.23 8.38 23.20
N ALA A 93 2.18 7.06 23.40
CA ALA A 93 1.61 6.44 24.59
C ALA A 93 2.39 6.80 25.85
N GLU A 94 3.72 6.68 25.82
CA GLU A 94 4.59 7.10 26.94
C GLU A 94 4.38 8.57 27.32
N LYS A 95 4.26 9.46 26.32
CA LYS A 95 3.95 10.88 26.57
C LYS A 95 2.57 11.07 27.19
N ALA A 96 1.55 10.37 26.68
CA ALA A 96 0.19 10.45 27.21
C ALA A 96 0.11 9.92 28.67
N GLU A 97 0.84 8.85 28.99
CA GLU A 97 0.97 8.31 30.35
C GLU A 97 1.62 9.32 31.30
N ASN A 98 2.72 9.94 30.88
CA ASN A 98 3.40 10.98 31.67
C ASN A 98 2.48 12.19 31.94
N MET A 99 1.60 12.52 30.99
CA MET A 99 0.58 13.56 31.15
C MET A 99 -0.66 13.10 31.93
N ARG A 100 -0.69 11.86 32.41
CA ARG A 100 -1.83 11.20 33.07
C ARG A 100 -3.12 11.21 32.22
N ASN A 101 -2.99 11.26 30.90
CA ASN A 101 -4.12 11.18 29.97
C ASN A 101 -4.40 9.72 29.61
N LEU A 102 -4.97 8.98 30.57
CA LEU A 102 -5.20 7.54 30.44
C LEU A 102 -6.17 7.18 29.31
N ALA A 103 -7.13 8.06 29.01
CA ALA A 103 -8.08 7.84 27.91
C ALA A 103 -7.35 7.83 26.55
N LEU A 104 -6.43 8.77 26.32
CA LEU A 104 -5.63 8.80 25.10
C LEU A 104 -4.64 7.63 25.05
N THR A 105 -4.02 7.26 26.18
CA THR A 105 -3.15 6.08 26.25
C THR A 105 -3.88 4.81 25.81
N ALA A 106 -5.10 4.59 26.31
CA ALA A 106 -5.92 3.44 25.93
C ALA A 106 -6.22 3.40 24.43
N GLN A 107 -6.54 4.55 23.82
CA GLN A 107 -6.77 4.66 22.38
C GLN A 107 -5.50 4.35 21.56
N LEU A 108 -4.34 4.82 22.01
CA LEU A 108 -3.06 4.55 21.33
C LEU A 108 -2.67 3.07 21.42
N TYR A 109 -2.92 2.42 22.55
CA TYR A 109 -2.74 0.98 22.71
C TYR A 109 -3.71 0.16 21.88
N GLU A 110 -4.97 0.56 21.80
CA GLU A 110 -5.95 -0.05 20.90
C GLU A 110 -5.48 0.07 19.44
N GLN A 111 -5.01 1.24 19.01
CA GLN A 111 -4.51 1.44 17.66
C GLN A 111 -3.27 0.59 17.36
N ALA A 112 -2.33 0.47 18.30
CA ALA A 112 -1.17 -0.39 18.17
C ALA A 112 -1.58 -1.87 18.04
N ALA A 113 -2.55 -2.32 18.85
CA ALA A 113 -3.08 -3.67 18.79
C ALA A 113 -3.74 -3.97 17.43
N LYS A 114 -4.51 -3.01 16.90
CA LYS A 114 -5.15 -3.11 15.58
C LYS A 114 -4.15 -3.23 14.44
N GLU A 115 -3.03 -2.50 14.51
CA GLU A 115 -1.95 -2.61 13.53
C GLU A 115 -1.19 -3.95 13.61
N CYS A 116 -1.00 -4.48 14.83
CA CYS A 116 -0.39 -5.79 15.05
C CYS A 116 -1.31 -6.94 14.59
N GLY A 117 -2.62 -6.82 14.82
CA GLY A 117 -3.62 -7.83 14.45
C GLY A 117 -4.04 -7.83 12.98
N ASP A 118 -3.35 -7.07 12.13
CA ASP A 118 -3.66 -6.90 10.70
C ASP A 118 -5.12 -6.45 10.44
N MET A 119 -5.76 -5.74 11.38
CA MET A 119 -7.18 -5.36 11.26
C MET A 119 -7.44 -4.49 10.01
N TYR A 120 -6.43 -3.79 9.53
CA TYR A 120 -6.48 -2.91 8.35
C TYR A 120 -5.92 -3.54 7.08
N VAL A 121 -5.54 -4.83 7.11
CA VAL A 121 -5.10 -5.55 5.92
C VAL A 121 -6.32 -6.24 5.33
N ASN A 122 -6.65 -5.92 4.08
CA ASN A 122 -7.73 -6.57 3.36
C ASN A 122 -7.27 -7.99 2.95
N ARG A 123 -7.33 -8.96 3.87
CA ARG A 123 -7.10 -10.36 3.56
C ARG A 123 -8.28 -10.86 2.74
N LYS A 124 -8.07 -11.16 1.46
CA LYS A 124 -8.96 -12.07 0.73
C LYS A 124 -8.81 -13.44 1.39
N ILE A 125 -9.67 -13.73 2.36
CA ILE A 125 -9.80 -15.07 2.94
C ILE A 125 -10.43 -15.89 1.82
N GLU A 126 -9.65 -16.75 1.15
CA GLU A 126 -10.28 -17.83 0.40
C GLU A 126 -11.08 -18.65 1.42
N PRO A 127 -12.37 -18.91 1.20
CA PRO A 127 -13.15 -19.70 2.14
C PRO A 127 -12.45 -21.05 2.28
N ASP A 128 -12.13 -21.43 3.52
CA ASP A 128 -11.63 -22.77 3.81
C ASP A 128 -12.54 -23.75 3.08
N LYS A 129 -11.97 -24.49 2.13
CA LYS A 129 -12.71 -25.55 1.46
C LYS A 129 -13.23 -26.46 2.57
N PRO A 130 -14.55 -26.69 2.66
CA PRO A 130 -15.08 -27.52 3.72
C PRO A 130 -14.37 -28.87 3.69
N LEU A 131 -13.98 -29.32 4.89
CA LEU A 131 -13.34 -30.61 5.15
C LEU A 131 -14.35 -31.71 4.78
N GLY A 132 -14.43 -32.02 3.49
CA GLY A 132 -15.49 -32.84 2.90
C GLY A 132 -15.52 -32.86 1.37
N SER A 133 -14.73 -32.03 0.69
CA SER A 133 -14.59 -32.06 -0.78
C SER A 133 -13.38 -32.89 -1.25
N GLN A 134 -13.14 -34.04 -0.62
CA GLN A 134 -12.36 -35.13 -1.24
C GLN A 134 -13.33 -36.16 -1.83
N ALA A 135 -14.18 -35.73 -2.75
CA ALA A 135 -14.91 -36.65 -3.63
C ALA A 135 -14.09 -37.05 -4.87
N ASP A 136 -12.90 -36.44 -5.05
CA ASP A 136 -11.97 -36.72 -6.16
C ASP A 136 -10.68 -37.45 -5.70
N GLN A 137 -10.67 -38.02 -4.50
CA GLN A 137 -9.77 -39.15 -4.28
C GLN A 137 -10.40 -40.33 -5.00
N GLN A 138 -9.91 -40.62 -6.20
CA GLN A 138 -10.08 -41.92 -6.81
C GLN A 138 -9.76 -42.93 -5.72
N HIS A 139 -10.79 -43.61 -5.20
CA HIS A 139 -10.59 -44.78 -4.37
C HIS A 139 -9.69 -45.68 -5.20
N ALA A 140 -8.43 -45.81 -4.79
CA ALA A 140 -7.61 -46.92 -5.21
C ALA A 140 -8.36 -48.14 -4.69
N VAL A 141 -9.19 -48.72 -5.54
CA VAL A 141 -9.80 -50.01 -5.31
C VAL A 141 -8.61 -50.96 -5.23
N ALA A 142 -8.16 -51.25 -4.01
CA ALA A 142 -7.19 -52.29 -3.79
C ALA A 142 -7.88 -53.59 -4.22
N GLU A 143 -7.60 -54.04 -5.44
CA GLU A 143 -7.95 -55.37 -5.89
C GLU A 143 -7.23 -56.37 -4.98
N TYR A 144 -7.91 -56.82 -3.93
CA TYR A 144 -7.47 -57.99 -3.18
C TYR A 144 -7.71 -59.23 -4.04
N LYS A 145 -6.67 -59.70 -4.73
CA LYS A 145 -6.63 -61.07 -5.22
C LYS A 145 -6.43 -62.00 -4.02
N LEU A 146 -7.46 -62.77 -3.68
CA LEU A 146 -7.32 -63.93 -2.81
C LEU A 146 -6.63 -65.04 -3.60
N GLU A 147 -5.36 -65.30 -3.26
CA GLU A 147 -4.69 -66.54 -3.63
C GLU A 147 -5.07 -67.62 -2.60
N PRO A 148 -5.32 -68.87 -3.01
CA PRO A 148 -5.66 -69.95 -2.08
C PRO A 148 -4.47 -70.29 -1.15
N ASP A 149 -4.79 -70.51 0.13
CA ASP A 149 -3.85 -70.79 1.23
C ASP A 149 -3.15 -72.16 1.09
N GLU A 150 -2.27 -72.33 0.11
CA GLU A 150 -1.47 -73.56 -0.04
C GLU A 150 -0.20 -73.58 0.83
N GLY A 151 0.07 -72.51 1.59
CA GLY A 151 1.33 -72.31 2.31
C GLY A 151 1.24 -72.08 3.81
N VAL A 152 0.05 -72.18 4.44
CA VAL A 152 -0.10 -71.90 5.87
C VAL A 152 0.38 -73.11 6.69
N PRO A 153 1.39 -72.96 7.57
CA PRO A 153 1.83 -74.05 8.44
C PRO A 153 0.70 -74.48 9.40
N THR A 154 0.38 -75.77 9.43
CA THR A 154 -0.77 -76.36 10.14
C THR A 154 -0.63 -76.44 11.67
N THR A 155 0.35 -75.76 12.27
CA THR A 155 0.52 -75.74 13.72
C THR A 155 0.73 -74.32 14.21
N PRO A 156 -0.18 -73.77 15.05
CA PRO A 156 0.07 -72.51 15.72
C PRO A 156 1.21 -72.69 16.71
N TYR A 157 2.23 -71.83 16.64
CA TYR A 157 3.19 -71.69 17.72
C TYR A 157 2.45 -71.06 18.91
N LEU A 158 2.40 -71.77 20.04
CA LEU A 158 1.92 -71.26 21.33
C LEU A 158 2.88 -70.21 21.89
#